data_AF-A0A2S6USV1-F1
#
_entry.id   AF-A0A2S6USV1-F1
#
_cell.length_a   1.000
_cell.length_b   1.000
_cell.length_c   1.000
_cell.angle_alpha   90.00
_cell.angle_beta   90.00
_cell.angle_gamma   90.00
#
_symmetry.space_group_name_H-M   'P 1'
#
loop_
_entity.id
_entity.type
_entity.pdbx_description
1 polymer ?
#
loop_
_entity_poly.entity_id
_entity_poly.type
_entity_poly.pdbx_seq_one_letter_code
_entity_poly.pdbx_strand_id
1 'polypeptide(L)'
;EAFSDLLDDLCEPFSRHDCDLVAGLDAMGFVLGSAIATRLEKGFLPIRKAGKLCVETDKVPFKNYSGRLQELEIRKPAFRPETRVLLVDQWIETGGTMGGAIELVQRQGGSIAGIVAIVIEENKRTKSYRAKYKCVSAIIPETEWQRQANGQCFKSFNSYTPELAFPPLSRSESI
;
A
#
# COMPACT_ATOMS: atom_id res chain seq x y z
N GLU A 1 18.09 7.81 3.73
CA GLU A 1 17.93 8.16 2.31
C GLU A 1 16.99 7.18 1.61
N ALA A 2 17.28 5.88 1.54
CA ALA A 2 16.45 4.88 0.84
C ALA A 2 14.92 4.93 1.05
N PHE A 3 14.41 5.13 2.27
CA PHE A 3 12.96 5.26 2.48
C PHE A 3 12.39 6.56 1.90
N SER A 4 13.15 7.66 1.95
CA SER A 4 12.77 8.91 1.30
C SER A 4 12.76 8.74 -0.21
N ASP A 5 13.81 8.16 -0.79
CA ASP A 5 13.91 7.94 -2.24
C ASP A 5 12.77 7.05 -2.74
N LEU A 6 12.45 5.99 -1.99
CA LEU A 6 11.28 5.14 -2.25
C LEU A 6 9.97 5.96 -2.27
N LEU A 7 9.77 6.85 -1.31
CA LEU A 7 8.56 7.68 -1.27
C LEU A 7 8.51 8.64 -2.45
N ASP A 8 9.65 9.18 -2.86
CA ASP A 8 9.78 10.10 -3.98
C ASP A 8 9.39 9.40 -5.27
N ASP A 9 9.95 8.21 -5.52
CA ASP A 9 9.63 7.38 -6.69
C ASP A 9 8.15 6.96 -6.70
N LEU A 10 7.60 6.56 -5.55
CA LEU A 10 6.20 6.13 -5.46
C LEU A 10 5.20 7.30 -5.60
N CYS A 11 5.61 8.51 -5.24
CA CYS A 11 4.78 9.71 -5.34
C CYS A 11 4.93 10.45 -6.67
N GLU A 12 6.07 10.30 -7.37
CA GLU A 12 6.37 11.00 -8.63
C GLU A 12 5.24 10.95 -9.67
N PRO A 13 4.54 9.81 -9.85
CA PRO A 13 3.43 9.77 -10.79
C PRO A 13 2.21 10.58 -10.35
N PHE A 14 2.05 10.90 -9.06
CA PHE A 14 0.84 11.51 -8.52
C PHE A 14 1.00 13.00 -8.24
N SER A 15 0.09 13.80 -8.80
CA SER A 15 -0.05 15.20 -8.41
C SER A 15 -0.88 15.35 -7.13
N ARG A 16 -0.77 16.50 -6.45
CA ARG A 16 -1.67 16.86 -5.34
C ARG A 16 -3.14 16.88 -5.74
N HIS A 17 -3.46 16.97 -7.02
CA HIS A 17 -4.84 17.00 -7.49
C HIS A 17 -5.38 15.62 -7.86
N ASP A 18 -4.56 14.57 -7.85
CA ASP A 18 -4.97 13.23 -8.28
C ASP A 18 -5.82 12.50 -7.23
N CYS A 19 -5.59 12.79 -5.94
CA CYS A 19 -6.34 12.19 -4.83
C CYS A 19 -6.75 13.21 -3.76
N ASP A 20 -7.78 12.85 -3.00
CA ASP A 20 -8.31 13.65 -1.90
C ASP A 20 -7.92 13.06 -0.53
N LEU A 21 -7.66 11.75 -0.48
CA LEU A 21 -7.36 11.00 0.72
C LEU A 21 -6.42 9.84 0.39
N VAL A 22 -5.50 9.52 1.31
CA VAL A 22 -4.69 8.30 1.23
C VAL A 22 -5.21 7.30 2.26
N ALA A 23 -5.44 6.06 1.84
CA ALA A 23 -5.84 4.99 2.75
C ALA A 23 -4.83 3.85 2.74
N GLY A 24 -4.32 3.53 3.92
CA GLY A 24 -3.36 2.44 4.13
C GLY A 24 -4.04 1.18 4.66
N LEU A 25 -3.59 0.01 4.22
CA LEU A 25 -4.09 -1.28 4.70
C LEU A 25 -3.26 -1.81 5.88
N ASP A 26 -3.93 -2.47 6.83
CA ASP A 26 -3.30 -2.99 8.06
C ASP A 26 -2.29 -4.12 7.79
N ALA A 27 -1.05 -4.10 8.30
CA ALA A 27 -0.44 -3.06 9.13
C ALA A 27 0.61 -2.24 8.36
N MET A 28 1.37 -2.88 7.45
CA MET A 28 2.53 -2.24 6.81
C MET A 28 2.11 -1.18 5.79
N GLY A 29 0.91 -1.29 5.22
CA GLY A 29 0.31 -0.21 4.44
C GLY A 29 0.06 1.08 5.25
N PHE A 30 0.02 1.02 6.59
CA PHE A 30 -0.06 2.24 7.42
C PHE A 30 1.26 3.01 7.42
N VAL A 31 2.40 2.32 7.51
CA VAL A 31 3.72 2.96 7.51
C VAL A 31 3.95 3.65 6.18
N LEU A 32 3.76 2.93 5.07
CA LEU A 32 3.94 3.49 3.74
C LEU A 32 2.87 4.54 3.42
N GLY A 33 1.60 4.25 3.72
CA GLY A 33 0.48 5.13 3.41
C GLY A 33 0.50 6.45 4.17
N SER A 34 0.88 6.45 5.46
CA SER A 34 1.01 7.70 6.23
C SER A 34 2.15 8.58 5.73
N ALA A 35 3.27 7.98 5.32
CA ALA A 35 4.39 8.69 4.73
C ALA A 35 4.02 9.29 3.35
N ILE A 36 3.36 8.53 2.48
CA ILE A 36 2.83 9.02 1.19
C ILE A 36 1.79 10.14 1.41
N ALA A 37 0.87 9.97 2.36
CA ALA A 37 -0.10 11.01 2.72
C ALA A 37 0.59 12.32 3.10
N THR A 38 1.67 12.23 3.88
CA THR A 38 2.47 13.39 4.27
C THR A 38 3.15 14.02 3.05
N ARG A 39 3.80 13.23 2.19
CA ARG A 39 4.50 13.70 0.98
C ARG A 39 3.55 14.40 -0.02
N LEU A 40 2.29 13.94 -0.10
CA LEU A 40 1.24 14.49 -0.97
C LEU A 40 0.37 15.57 -0.29
N GLU A 41 0.62 15.89 0.98
CA GLU A 41 -0.18 16.81 1.80
C GLU A 41 -1.67 16.44 1.85
N LYS A 42 -1.96 15.19 2.21
CA LYS A 42 -3.31 14.62 2.32
C LYS A 42 -3.59 14.05 3.69
N GLY A 43 -4.87 13.88 3.99
CA GLY A 43 -5.30 13.08 5.13
C GLY A 43 -4.97 11.60 4.95
N PHE A 44 -4.87 10.89 6.07
CA PHE A 44 -4.66 9.45 6.11
C PHE A 44 -5.86 8.73 6.73
N LEU A 45 -6.29 7.61 6.14
CA LEU A 45 -7.37 6.77 6.63
C LEU A 45 -6.92 5.30 6.75
N PRO A 46 -7.01 4.68 7.95
CA PRO A 46 -6.69 3.27 8.09
C PRO A 46 -7.86 2.38 7.61
N ILE A 47 -7.55 1.38 6.79
CA ILE A 47 -8.42 0.22 6.51
C ILE A 47 -7.87 -0.97 7.29
N ARG A 48 -8.66 -1.49 8.23
CA ARG A 48 -8.20 -2.42 9.26
C ARG A 48 -8.68 -3.84 9.02
N LYS A 49 -8.00 -4.82 9.62
CA LYS A 49 -8.65 -6.12 9.89
C LYS A 49 -9.79 -5.90 10.88
N ALA A 50 -10.90 -6.61 10.71
CA ALA A 50 -12.11 -6.38 11.49
C ALA A 50 -11.93 -6.56 13.00
N GLY A 51 -12.72 -5.81 13.78
CA GLY A 51 -12.74 -5.84 15.25
C GLY A 51 -11.66 -4.98 15.90
N LYS A 52 -11.09 -4.01 15.18
CA LYS A 52 -10.03 -3.11 15.68
C LYS A 52 -10.48 -1.67 15.84
N LEU A 53 -11.54 -1.24 15.15
CA LEU A 53 -12.11 0.09 15.25
C LEU A 53 -13.18 0.14 16.36
N CYS A 54 -13.10 1.15 17.23
CA CYS A 54 -14.04 1.37 18.35
C CYS A 54 -15.26 2.23 17.94
N VAL A 55 -15.67 2.16 16.67
CA VAL A 55 -16.74 2.96 16.07
C VAL A 55 -17.58 2.09 15.14
N GLU A 56 -18.67 2.62 14.60
CA GLU A 56 -19.41 1.94 13.53
C GLU A 56 -18.53 1.74 12.30
N THR A 57 -18.64 0.57 11.67
CA THR A 57 -17.81 0.16 10.54
C THR A 57 -18.62 -0.52 9.45
N ASP A 58 -18.24 -0.30 8.19
CA ASP A 58 -18.57 -1.25 7.12
C ASP A 58 -17.49 -2.34 7.06
N LYS A 59 -17.89 -3.57 6.70
CA LYS A 59 -17.02 -4.75 6.64
C LYS A 59 -17.16 -5.48 5.31
N VAL A 60 -16.05 -6.04 4.84
CA VAL A 60 -16.00 -6.89 3.63
C VAL A 60 -15.17 -8.14 3.92
N PRO A 61 -15.70 -9.35 3.66
CA PRO A 61 -14.94 -10.56 3.81
C PRO A 61 -13.91 -10.72 2.68
N PHE A 62 -12.75 -11.28 2.99
CA PHE A 62 -11.74 -11.69 2.03
C PHE A 62 -11.11 -13.02 2.45
N LYS A 63 -10.58 -13.76 1.48
CA LYS A 63 -9.72 -14.92 1.76
C LYS A 63 -8.27 -14.46 1.74
N ASN A 64 -7.54 -14.74 2.81
CA ASN A 64 -6.10 -14.49 2.84
C ASN A 64 -5.32 -15.53 2.01
N TYR A 65 -3.99 -15.42 1.98
CA TYR A 65 -3.12 -16.32 1.23
C TYR A 65 -3.22 -17.79 1.68
N SER A 66 -3.56 -18.05 2.95
CA SER A 66 -3.81 -19.41 3.46
C SER A 66 -5.24 -19.91 3.23
N GLY A 67 -6.08 -19.15 2.52
CA GLY A 67 -7.47 -19.50 2.23
C GLY A 67 -8.46 -19.28 3.39
N ARG A 68 -7.98 -18.79 4.54
CA ARG A 68 -8.83 -18.48 5.69
C ARG A 68 -9.66 -17.24 5.40
N LEU A 69 -10.93 -17.31 5.79
CA LEU A 69 -11.83 -16.16 5.73
C LEU A 69 -11.45 -15.17 6.84
N GLN A 70 -11.27 -13.92 6.45
CA GLN A 70 -11.04 -12.77 7.32
C GLN A 70 -11.91 -11.62 6.83
N GLU A 71 -11.99 -10.54 7.60
CA GLU A 71 -12.74 -9.35 7.22
C GLU A 71 -11.83 -8.12 7.30
N LEU A 72 -12.00 -7.21 6.35
CA LEU A 72 -11.52 -5.84 6.46
C LEU A 72 -12.67 -4.94 6.92
N GLU A 73 -12.33 -3.87 7.63
CA GLU A 73 -13.26 -2.86 8.09
C GLU A 73 -12.73 -1.43 7.87
N ILE A 74 -13.66 -0.51 7.64
CA ILE A 74 -13.42 0.93 7.54
C ILE A 74 -14.48 1.64 8.40
N ARG A 75 -14.11 2.74 9.07
CA ARG A 75 -15.08 3.51 9.88
C ARG A 75 -16.24 4.03 9.02
N LYS A 76 -17.40 4.27 9.63
CA LYS A 76 -18.57 4.81 8.96
C LYS A 76 -19.08 6.11 9.63
N PRO A 77 -19.33 7.19 8.87
CA PRO A 77 -18.81 7.44 7.53
C PRO A 77 -17.29 7.65 7.57
N ALA A 78 -16.57 7.18 6.55
CA ALA A 78 -15.13 7.37 6.39
C ALA A 78 -14.79 8.74 5.81
N PHE A 79 -15.54 9.17 4.80
CA PHE A 79 -15.31 10.38 4.01
C PHE A 79 -16.61 10.83 3.32
N ARG A 80 -16.58 11.98 2.65
CA ARG A 80 -17.70 12.47 1.81
C ARG A 80 -17.83 11.65 0.53
N PRO A 81 -19.02 11.48 -0.05
CA PRO A 81 -19.17 10.92 -1.39
C PRO A 81 -18.27 11.60 -2.42
N GLU A 82 -17.92 10.85 -3.47
CA GLU A 82 -17.00 11.24 -4.55
C GLU A 82 -15.55 11.52 -4.11
N THR A 83 -15.17 11.16 -2.88
CA THR A 83 -13.77 11.23 -2.42
C THR A 83 -12.91 10.26 -3.24
N ARG A 84 -11.83 10.76 -3.84
CA ARG A 84 -10.85 9.96 -4.59
C ARG A 84 -9.77 9.46 -3.64
N VAL A 85 -9.76 8.15 -3.40
CA VAL A 85 -8.89 7.50 -2.41
C VAL A 85 -7.70 6.84 -3.09
N LEU A 86 -6.49 7.20 -2.69
CA LEU A 86 -5.26 6.50 -3.06
C LEU A 86 -5.06 5.34 -2.08
N LEU A 87 -5.13 4.11 -2.58
CA LEU A 87 -4.94 2.92 -1.74
C LEU A 87 -3.46 2.55 -1.67
N VAL A 88 -2.97 2.28 -0.46
CA VAL A 88 -1.57 1.96 -0.21
C VAL A 88 -1.44 0.68 0.61
N ASP A 89 -0.60 -0.23 0.12
CA ASP A 89 -0.14 -1.39 0.88
C ASP A 89 1.36 -1.57 0.65
N GLN A 90 2.07 -2.27 1.53
CA GLN A 90 3.48 -2.57 1.27
C GLN A 90 3.61 -3.66 0.20
N TRP A 91 2.80 -4.71 0.29
CA TRP A 91 2.91 -5.89 -0.57
C TRP A 91 1.54 -6.44 -0.95
N ILE A 92 1.22 -6.41 -2.25
CA ILE A 92 0.00 -6.99 -2.80
C ILE A 92 0.33 -8.37 -3.37
N GLU A 93 0.10 -9.41 -2.56
CA GLU A 93 0.31 -10.82 -2.93
C GLU A 93 -0.86 -11.33 -3.79
N THR A 94 -1.89 -11.88 -3.15
CA THR A 94 -3.07 -12.43 -3.86
C THR A 94 -4.00 -11.35 -4.41
N GLY A 95 -3.85 -10.10 -3.94
CA GLY A 95 -4.82 -9.02 -4.14
C GLY A 95 -6.12 -9.17 -3.33
N GLY A 96 -6.21 -10.14 -2.41
CA GLY A 96 -7.35 -10.37 -1.53
C GLY A 96 -7.77 -9.12 -0.75
N THR A 97 -6.83 -8.59 0.01
CA THR A 97 -7.00 -7.42 0.89
C THR A 97 -7.27 -6.15 0.08
N MET A 98 -6.48 -5.90 -0.96
CA MET A 98 -6.66 -4.75 -1.85
C MET A 98 -8.06 -4.73 -2.49
N GLY A 99 -8.57 -5.89 -2.91
CA GLY A 99 -9.95 -6.01 -3.41
C GLY A 99 -11.01 -5.64 -2.38
N GLY A 100 -10.86 -6.10 -1.14
CA GLY A 100 -11.76 -5.72 -0.05
C GLY A 100 -11.70 -4.22 0.27
N ALA A 101 -10.51 -3.61 0.23
CA ALA A 101 -10.34 -2.17 0.42
C ALA A 101 -11.03 -1.35 -0.70
N ILE A 102 -10.88 -1.77 -1.96
CA ILE A 102 -11.58 -1.15 -3.10
C ILE A 102 -13.10 -1.19 -2.88
N GLU A 103 -13.63 -2.34 -2.48
CA GLU A 103 -15.06 -2.51 -2.25
C GLU A 103 -15.57 -1.65 -1.08
N LEU A 104 -14.84 -1.60 0.03
CA LEU A 104 -15.17 -0.75 1.18
C LEU A 104 -15.24 0.72 0.79
N VAL A 105 -14.27 1.21 0.00
CA VAL A 105 -14.26 2.59 -0.48
C VAL A 105 -15.47 2.87 -1.37
N GLN A 106 -15.76 1.97 -2.32
CA GLN A 106 -16.88 2.14 -3.26
C GLN A 106 -18.25 2.08 -2.57
N ARG A 107 -18.42 1.22 -1.55
CA ARG A 107 -19.66 1.12 -0.77
C ARG A 107 -20.00 2.41 -0.01
N GLN A 108 -19.01 3.22 0.33
CA GLN A 108 -19.21 4.53 0.96
C GLN A 108 -19.21 5.70 -0.05
N GLY A 109 -19.36 5.41 -1.35
CA GLY A 109 -19.44 6.42 -2.41
C GLY A 109 -18.10 7.04 -2.79
N GLY A 110 -16.97 6.44 -2.41
CA GLY A 110 -15.64 6.87 -2.85
C GLY A 110 -15.22 6.23 -4.16
N SER A 111 -14.23 6.82 -4.82
CA SER A 111 -13.58 6.27 -6.02
C SER A 111 -12.10 6.00 -5.76
N ILE A 112 -11.48 5.13 -6.58
CA ILE A 112 -10.07 4.79 -6.44
C ILE A 112 -9.22 5.69 -7.34
N ALA A 113 -8.41 6.56 -6.73
CA ALA A 113 -7.47 7.42 -7.43
C ALA A 113 -6.29 6.64 -8.02
N GLY A 114 -5.87 5.58 -7.33
CA GLY A 114 -4.75 4.73 -7.70
C GLY A 114 -4.46 3.70 -6.61
N ILE A 115 -3.50 2.83 -6.90
CA ILE A 115 -2.98 1.82 -5.99
C ILE A 115 -1.46 1.96 -5.96
N VAL A 116 -0.88 2.03 -4.76
CA VAL A 116 0.56 2.13 -4.56
C VAL A 116 1.04 1.01 -3.66
N ALA A 117 2.14 0.36 -4.06
CA ALA A 117 2.81 -0.60 -3.20
C ALA A 117 4.31 -0.68 -3.45
N ILE A 118 5.07 -1.31 -2.55
CA ILE A 118 6.45 -1.68 -2.89
C ILE A 118 6.40 -2.82 -3.91
N VAL A 119 5.59 -3.84 -3.61
CA VAL A 119 5.44 -5.04 -4.42
C VAL A 119 3.99 -5.25 -4.84
N ILE A 120 3.79 -5.55 -6.12
CA ILE A 120 2.54 -6.09 -6.65
C ILE A 120 2.88 -7.36 -7.42
N GLU A 121 2.50 -8.52 -6.87
CA GLU A 121 2.72 -9.80 -7.53
C GLU A 121 1.84 -9.93 -8.79
N GLU A 122 2.26 -10.74 -9.75
CA GLU A 122 1.53 -10.96 -10.99
C GLU A 122 0.60 -12.17 -10.91
N ASN A 123 -0.71 -11.91 -10.87
CA ASN A 123 -1.74 -12.93 -10.96
C ASN A 123 -2.97 -12.37 -11.67
N LYS A 124 -4.00 -13.20 -11.86
CA LYS A 124 -5.23 -12.80 -12.56
C LYS A 124 -5.89 -11.55 -11.93
N ARG A 125 -5.84 -11.40 -10.61
CA ARG A 125 -6.50 -10.32 -9.87
C ARG A 125 -5.68 -9.03 -9.93
N THR A 126 -4.38 -9.09 -9.72
CA THR A 126 -3.53 -7.89 -9.79
C THR A 126 -3.39 -7.36 -11.22
N LYS A 127 -3.47 -8.22 -12.24
CA LYS A 127 -3.60 -7.80 -13.64
C LYS A 127 -4.87 -6.99 -13.89
N SER A 128 -6.00 -7.37 -13.30
CA SER A 128 -7.23 -6.58 -13.43
C SER A 128 -7.15 -5.23 -12.72
N TYR A 129 -6.39 -5.13 -11.62
CA TYR A 129 -6.10 -3.84 -10.98
C TYR A 129 -5.28 -2.93 -11.89
N ARG A 130 -4.18 -3.42 -12.47
CA ARG A 130 -3.36 -2.63 -13.42
C ARG A 130 -4.14 -2.20 -14.66
N ALA A 131 -5.10 -3.00 -15.11
CA ALA A 131 -5.96 -2.65 -16.25
C ALA A 131 -7.01 -1.57 -15.91
N LYS A 132 -7.41 -1.44 -14.63
CA LYS A 132 -8.51 -0.57 -14.20
C LYS A 132 -8.05 0.70 -13.49
N TYR A 133 -6.93 0.64 -12.78
CA TYR A 133 -6.45 1.71 -11.93
C TYR A 133 -5.00 2.04 -12.25
N LYS A 134 -4.60 3.28 -11.94
CA LYS A 134 -3.20 3.68 -11.93
C LYS A 134 -2.48 2.96 -10.80
N CYS A 135 -1.69 1.95 -11.14
CA CYS A 135 -0.91 1.15 -10.19
C CYS A 135 0.57 1.52 -10.25
N VAL A 136 1.12 1.98 -9.13
CA VAL A 136 2.54 2.33 -8.98
C VAL A 136 3.20 1.33 -8.04
N SER A 137 4.36 0.80 -8.45
CA SER A 137 5.14 -0.11 -7.61
C SER A 137 6.63 0.12 -7.72
N ALA A 138 7.34 -0.02 -6.60
CA ALA A 138 8.81 0.08 -6.57
C ALA A 138 9.46 -1.07 -7.35
N ILE A 139 8.89 -2.28 -7.24
CA ILE A 139 9.25 -3.38 -8.14
C ILE A 139 8.57 -3.14 -9.48
N ILE A 140 9.41 -2.91 -10.49
CA ILE A 140 8.98 -2.63 -11.86
C ILE A 140 8.60 -3.96 -12.55
N PRO A 141 7.44 -4.04 -13.23
CA PRO A 141 7.05 -5.21 -14.01
C PRO A 141 8.11 -5.63 -15.04
N GLU A 142 8.08 -6.91 -15.45
CA GLU A 142 8.97 -7.47 -16.47
C GLU A 142 10.48 -7.46 -16.14
N THR A 143 10.84 -7.11 -14.90
CA THR A 143 12.22 -7.17 -14.40
C THR A 143 12.55 -8.48 -13.69
N GLU A 144 13.86 -8.75 -13.47
CA GLU A 144 14.31 -9.85 -12.59
C GLU A 144 13.78 -9.69 -11.16
N TRP A 145 13.61 -8.45 -10.69
CA TRP A 145 13.03 -8.16 -9.39
C TRP A 145 11.56 -8.57 -9.31
N GLN A 146 10.78 -8.39 -10.38
CA GLN A 146 9.40 -8.88 -10.43
C GLN A 146 9.34 -10.40 -10.37
N ARG A 147 10.27 -11.11 -11.05
CA ARG A 147 10.35 -12.58 -10.95
C ARG A 147 10.65 -13.04 -9.52
N GLN A 148 11.60 -12.37 -8.85
CA GLN A 148 11.94 -12.66 -7.45
C GLN A 148 10.78 -12.33 -6.49
N ALA A 149 10.08 -11.22 -6.72
CA ALA A 149 8.90 -10.84 -5.97
C ALA A 149 7.76 -11.86 -6.10
N ASN A 150 7.44 -12.30 -7.33
CA ASN A 150 6.45 -13.35 -7.58
C ASN A 150 6.83 -14.69 -6.92
N GLY A 151 8.13 -14.97 -6.79
CA GLY A 151 8.66 -16.14 -6.09
C GLY A 151 8.87 -15.95 -4.59
N GLN A 152 8.54 -14.76 -4.05
CA GLN A 152 8.76 -14.38 -2.65
C GLN A 152 10.19 -14.66 -2.15
N CYS A 153 11.18 -14.54 -3.04
CA CYS A 153 12.56 -14.89 -2.76
C CYS A 153 13.50 -13.89 -3.45
N PHE A 154 14.08 -12.98 -2.67
CA PHE A 154 15.05 -12.03 -3.17
C PHE A 154 16.47 -12.49 -2.89
N LYS A 155 17.26 -12.65 -3.95
CA LYS A 155 18.67 -13.08 -3.88
C LYS A 155 19.53 -12.10 -3.06
N SER A 156 19.16 -10.82 -3.04
CA SER A 156 19.85 -9.79 -2.26
C SER A 156 19.81 -10.06 -0.75
N PHE A 157 18.82 -10.81 -0.24
CA PHE A 157 18.78 -11.17 1.18
C PHE A 157 19.77 -12.27 1.55
N ASN A 158 20.29 -13.04 0.59
CA ASN A 158 21.29 -14.09 0.86
C ASN A 158 22.63 -13.51 1.31
N SER A 159 22.91 -12.26 0.97
CA SER A 159 24.11 -11.52 1.36
C SER A 159 23.78 -10.33 2.26
N TYR A 160 22.62 -10.33 2.92
CA TYR A 160 22.23 -9.24 3.80
C TYR A 160 23.16 -9.15 5.01
N THR A 161 23.62 -7.95 5.29
CA THR A 161 24.21 -7.59 6.58
C THR A 161 23.51 -6.33 7.11
N PRO A 162 23.39 -6.14 8.43
CA PRO A 162 22.75 -4.95 9.00
C PRO A 162 23.36 -3.64 8.50
N GLU A 163 24.65 -3.61 8.20
CA GLU A 163 25.39 -2.44 7.72
C GLU A 163 24.94 -1.98 6.34
N LEU A 164 24.37 -2.87 5.52
CA LEU A 164 23.78 -2.52 4.22
C LEU A 164 22.49 -1.70 4.38
N ALA A 165 21.69 -2.00 5.41
CA ALA A 165 20.44 -1.28 5.70
C ALA A 165 20.66 -0.08 6.63
N PHE A 166 21.61 -0.21 7.55
CA PHE A 166 21.94 0.75 8.59
C PHE A 166 23.45 0.98 8.59
N PRO A 167 23.98 1.68 7.57
CA PRO A 167 25.40 2.01 7.56
C PRO A 167 25.75 2.79 8.84
N PRO A 168 26.91 2.52 9.46
CA PRO A 168 27.31 3.23 10.66
C PRO A 168 27.27 4.73 10.37
N LEU A 169 26.55 5.47 11.21
CA LEU A 169 26.56 6.93 11.16
C LEU A 169 28.02 7.36 11.24
N SER A 170 28.51 8.06 10.22
CA SER A 170 29.73 8.83 10.38
C SER A 170 29.45 9.81 11.51
N ARG A 171 29.93 9.52 12.72
CA ARG A 171 29.97 10.54 13.74
C ARG A 171 30.94 11.58 13.19
N SER A 172 30.42 12.65 12.58
CA SER A 172 31.21 13.84 12.42
C SER A 172 31.61 14.25 13.83
N GLU A 173 32.90 14.15 14.12
CA GLU A 173 33.49 14.78 15.29
C GLU A 173 33.16 16.27 15.18
N SER A 174 32.09 16.65 15.87
CA SER A 174 31.68 18.04 16.03
C SER A 174 31.88 18.31 17.52
N ILE A 175 33.11 18.71 17.87
CA ILE A 175 33.40 19.52 19.04
C ILE A 175 33.67 20.93 18.51
#